data_AF-A0A7X8JD59-F1
#
_entry.id   AF-A0A7X8JD59-F1
#
_cell.length_a   1.000
_cell.length_b   1.000
_cell.length_c   1.000
_cell.angle_alpha   90.00
_cell.angle_beta   90.00
_cell.angle_gamma   90.00
#
_symmetry.space_group_name_H-M   'P 1'
#
loop_
_entity.id
_entity.type
_entity.pdbx_description
1 polymer ?
#
loop_
_entity_poly.entity_id
_entity_poly.type
_entity_poly.pdbx_seq_one_letter_code
_entity_poly.pdbx_strand_id
1 'polypeptide(L)'
;NILRAYVAEGEVLDVRTKSFGAIGVFAIPEMGRFYRHVLIEKNYPHHGAVAFGHFGKALFEVFKYIGVCQDEIGFNQPKGMLYKSENPFA
;
A
#
# COMPACT_ATOMS: atom_id res chain seq x y z
N ASN A 1 18.85 9.40 7.84
CA ASN A 1 17.84 8.44 7.32
C ASN A 1 16.60 8.49 8.19
N ILE A 2 15.42 8.66 7.58
CA ILE A 2 14.12 8.59 8.25
C ILE A 2 13.57 7.19 7.99
N LEU A 3 13.12 6.49 9.02
CA LEU A 3 12.42 5.20 8.86
C LEU A 3 11.00 5.47 8.36
N ARG A 4 10.58 4.77 7.30
CA ARG A 4 9.25 4.90 6.70
C ARG A 4 8.64 3.52 6.47
N ALA A 5 7.32 3.45 6.50
CA ALA A 5 6.59 2.22 6.24
C ALA A 5 5.30 2.48 5.45
N TYR A 6 4.78 1.45 4.80
CA TYR A 6 3.42 1.47 4.29
C TYR A 6 2.75 0.14 4.57
N VAL A 7 1.42 0.15 4.64
CA VAL A 7 0.59 -1.06 4.67
C VAL A 7 -0.69 -0.79 3.90
N ALA A 8 -1.09 -1.72 3.06
CA ALA A 8 -2.32 -1.66 2.30
C ALA A 8 -2.99 -3.03 2.32
N GLU A 9 -4.31 -3.04 2.44
CA GLU A 9 -5.09 -4.26 2.35
C GLU A 9 -5.72 -4.39 0.97
N GLY A 10 -5.89 -5.62 0.54
CA GLY A 10 -6.42 -5.98 -0.75
C GLY A 10 -6.93 -7.41 -0.74
N GLU A 11 -7.32 -7.91 -1.89
CA GLU A 11 -7.87 -9.24 -2.05
C GLU A 11 -7.10 -10.04 -3.11
N VAL A 12 -6.99 -11.35 -2.91
CA VAL A 12 -6.49 -12.26 -3.94
C VAL A 12 -7.57 -12.38 -5.02
N LEU A 13 -7.21 -12.12 -6.27
CA LEU A 13 -8.13 -12.22 -7.39
C LEU A 13 -7.99 -13.58 -8.06
N ASP A 14 -9.12 -14.23 -8.31
CA ASP A 14 -9.20 -15.42 -9.16
C ASP A 14 -9.16 -15.02 -10.63
N VAL A 15 -7.95 -14.75 -11.14
CA VAL A 15 -7.72 -14.34 -12.52
C VAL A 15 -6.95 -15.41 -13.26
N ARG A 16 -7.52 -15.89 -14.36
CA ARG A 16 -6.81 -16.76 -15.29
C ARG A 16 -5.73 -15.96 -16.02
N THR A 17 -4.48 -16.15 -15.62
CA THR A 17 -3.34 -15.54 -16.30
C THR A 17 -3.00 -16.31 -17.57
N LYS A 18 -2.98 -15.66 -18.73
CA LYS A 18 -2.46 -16.23 -20.00
C LYS A 18 -0.94 -16.06 -20.09
N SER A 19 -0.23 -16.54 -19.06
CA SER A 19 1.22 -16.43 -18.94
C SER A 19 1.80 -17.76 -18.47
N PHE A 20 3.11 -17.93 -18.60
CA PHE A 20 3.83 -19.12 -18.14
C PHE A 20 4.24 -18.96 -16.66
N GLY A 21 4.11 -20.04 -15.87
CA GLY A 21 4.50 -20.08 -14.46
C GLY A 21 3.32 -20.01 -13.46
N ALA A 22 3.65 -20.13 -12.17
CA ALA A 22 2.69 -19.98 -11.09
C ALA A 22 2.55 -18.50 -10.72
N ILE A 23 1.43 -17.89 -11.08
CA ILE A 23 1.16 -16.46 -10.85
C ILE A 23 -0.08 -16.33 -9.97
N GLY A 24 0.09 -15.68 -8.82
CA GLY A 24 -1.02 -15.17 -8.00
C GLY A 24 -1.19 -13.69 -8.25
N VAL A 25 -2.43 -13.22 -8.38
CA VAL A 25 -2.76 -11.80 -8.53
C VAL A 25 -3.53 -11.37 -7.30
N PHE A 26 -3.14 -10.25 -6.70
CA PHE A 26 -3.94 -9.58 -5.68
C PHE A 26 -4.14 -8.12 -6.09
N ALA A 27 -5.28 -7.56 -5.72
CA ALA A 27 -5.62 -6.16 -6.01
C ALA A 27 -5.79 -5.38 -4.71
N ILE A 28 -5.28 -4.16 -4.70
CA ILE A 28 -5.44 -3.19 -3.63
C ILE A 28 -6.45 -2.14 -4.12
N PRO A 29 -7.54 -1.86 -3.39
CA PRO A 29 -8.44 -0.76 -3.71
C PRO A 29 -7.67 0.55 -3.82
N GLU A 30 -7.99 1.35 -4.84
CA GLU A 30 -7.31 2.62 -5.13
C GLU A 30 -5.80 2.48 -5.45
N MET A 31 -5.35 1.32 -5.96
CA MET A 31 -3.92 1.05 -6.23
C MET A 31 -3.24 2.15 -7.06
N GLY A 32 -3.91 2.74 -8.06
CA GLY A 32 -3.31 3.80 -8.88
C GLY A 32 -2.94 5.06 -8.09
N ARG A 33 -3.80 5.45 -7.13
CA ARG A 33 -3.57 6.59 -6.24
C ARG A 33 -2.51 6.24 -5.20
N PHE A 34 -2.63 5.08 -4.57
CA PHE A 34 -1.65 4.57 -3.60
C PHE A 34 -0.25 4.43 -4.21
N TYR A 35 -0.14 3.85 -5.41
CA TYR A 35 1.12 3.70 -6.13
C TYR A 35 1.79 5.05 -6.38
N ARG A 36 1.01 6.04 -6.85
CA ARG A 36 1.54 7.39 -7.15
C ARG A 36 1.96 8.13 -5.87
N HIS A 37 1.06 8.26 -4.91
CA HIS A 37 1.20 9.18 -3.77
C HIS A 37 1.90 8.57 -2.55
N VAL A 38 2.06 7.25 -2.52
CA VAL A 38 2.84 6.57 -1.48
C VAL A 38 4.10 5.97 -2.07
N LEU A 39 4.00 5.05 -3.03
CA LEU A 39 5.15 4.26 -3.46
C LEU A 39 6.16 5.10 -4.27
N ILE A 40 5.69 5.83 -5.28
CA ILE A 40 6.56 6.67 -6.12
C ILE A 40 6.98 7.95 -5.38
N GLU A 41 6.02 8.72 -4.86
CA GLU A 41 6.30 10.01 -4.24
C GLU A 41 7.24 9.92 -3.03
N LYS A 42 7.13 8.86 -2.22
CA LYS A 42 8.04 8.62 -1.09
C LYS A 42 9.28 7.80 -1.45
N ASN A 43 9.46 7.46 -2.73
CA ASN A 43 10.61 6.74 -3.29
C ASN A 43 10.87 5.38 -2.61
N TYR A 44 9.84 4.55 -2.47
CA TYR A 44 9.98 3.18 -1.98
C TYR A 44 10.64 2.27 -3.04
N PRO A 45 11.38 1.23 -2.61
CA PRO A 45 11.87 0.22 -3.53
C PRO A 45 10.71 -0.52 -4.21
N HIS A 46 11.00 -1.16 -5.35
CA HIS A 46 9.99 -1.84 -6.17
C HIS A 46 9.45 -3.15 -5.58
N HIS A 47 10.05 -3.66 -4.50
CA HIS A 47 9.59 -4.86 -3.80
C HIS A 47 8.71 -4.52 -2.60
N GLY A 48 7.73 -5.39 -2.33
CA GLY A 48 6.90 -5.38 -1.14
C GLY A 48 6.77 -6.78 -0.54
N ALA A 49 6.24 -6.85 0.67
CA ALA A 49 5.90 -8.11 1.32
C ALA A 49 4.38 -8.31 1.32
N VAL A 50 3.94 -9.57 1.23
CA VAL A 50 2.53 -9.95 1.24
C VAL A 50 2.29 -10.88 2.43
N ALA A 51 1.29 -10.55 3.25
CA ALA A 51 0.79 -11.42 4.30
C ALA A 51 -0.59 -11.96 3.89
N PHE A 52 -0.85 -13.25 4.14
CA PHE A 52 -2.14 -13.87 3.84
C PHE A 52 -3.15 -13.55 4.96
N GLY A 53 -4.03 -12.59 4.71
CA GLY A 53 -5.06 -12.12 5.63
C GLY A 53 -5.09 -10.60 5.76
N HIS A 54 -6.09 -10.07 6.46
CA HIS A 54 -6.26 -8.64 6.71
C HIS A 54 -5.64 -8.24 8.06
N PHE A 55 -4.33 -7.94 8.04
CA PHE A 55 -3.54 -7.56 9.23
C PHE A 55 -3.12 -6.09 9.23
N GLY A 56 -3.74 -5.24 8.41
CA GLY A 56 -3.38 -3.83 8.25
C GLY A 56 -3.36 -3.08 9.57
N LYS A 57 -4.39 -3.29 10.41
CA LYS A 57 -4.46 -2.71 11.77
C LYS A 57 -3.28 -3.13 12.65
N ALA A 58 -2.96 -4.42 12.68
CA ALA A 58 -1.89 -4.93 13.53
C ALA A 58 -0.52 -4.41 13.06
N LEU A 59 -0.24 -4.44 11.76
CA LEU A 59 1.01 -3.94 11.18
C LEU A 59 1.17 -2.43 11.37
N PHE A 60 0.10 -1.65 11.20
CA PHE A 60 0.12 -0.21 11.45
C PHE A 60 0.51 0.11 12.91
N GLU A 61 -0.03 -0.63 13.88
CA GLU A 61 0.34 -0.48 15.30
C GLU A 61 1.79 -0.92 15.55
N VAL A 62 2.25 -2.02 14.95
CA VAL A 62 3.66 -2.45 15.04
C VAL A 62 4.60 -1.37 14.53
N PHE A 63 4.29 -0.70 13.41
CA PHE A 63 5.10 0.40 12.88
C PHE A 63 5.25 1.56 13.88
N LYS A 64 4.17 1.90 14.59
CA LYS A 64 4.21 2.89 15.67
C LYS A 64 5.12 2.43 16.81
N TYR A 65 5.00 1.17 17.23
CA TYR A 65 5.82 0.60 18.32
C TYR A 65 7.31 0.58 18.01
N ILE A 66 7.71 0.36 16.76
CA ILE A 66 9.12 0.35 16.34
C ILE A 66 9.66 1.76 15.97
N GLY A 67 8.86 2.81 16.18
CA GLY A 67 9.31 4.19 16.05
C GLY A 67 9.20 4.80 14.63
N VAL A 68 8.38 4.23 13.75
CA VAL A 68 8.05 4.91 12.48
C VAL A 68 7.20 6.15 12.79
N CYS A 69 7.60 7.31 12.27
CA CYS A 69 6.81 8.52 12.44
C CYS A 69 5.43 8.33 11.78
N GLN A 70 4.35 8.74 12.43
CA GLN A 70 3.00 8.40 11.97
C GLN A 70 2.64 9.02 10.62
N ASP A 71 3.17 10.21 10.32
CA ASP A 71 3.07 10.86 9.00
C ASP A 71 3.90 10.15 7.91
N GLU A 72 4.81 9.27 8.31
CA GLU A 72 5.62 8.43 7.45
C GLU A 72 5.03 7.03 7.22
N ILE A 73 3.90 6.69 7.87
CA ILE A 73 3.17 5.46 7.62
C ILE A 73 2.12 5.69 6.51
N GLY A 74 2.37 5.14 5.32
CA GLY A 74 1.44 5.21 4.19
C GLY A 74 0.38 4.10 4.22
N PHE A 75 -0.79 4.36 3.65
CA PHE A 75 -1.84 3.37 3.42
C PHE A 75 -2.65 3.69 2.17
N ASN A 76 -3.39 2.72 1.64
CA ASN A 76 -4.27 2.94 0.49
C ASN A 76 -5.53 3.72 0.90
N GLN A 77 -5.46 5.05 0.83
CA GLN A 77 -6.57 5.92 1.19
C GLN A 77 -7.81 5.64 0.33
N PRO A 78 -9.01 5.56 0.94
CA PRO A 78 -10.24 5.34 0.21
C PRO A 78 -10.58 6.51 -0.71
N LYS A 79 -11.51 6.31 -1.65
CA LYS A 79 -11.92 7.33 -2.64
C LYS A 79 -12.32 8.70 -2.04
N GLY A 80 -12.89 8.71 -0.84
CA GLY A 80 -13.33 9.94 -0.16
C GLY A 80 -12.24 10.66 0.65
N MET A 81 -11.00 10.18 0.64
CA MET A 81 -9.89 10.71 1.43
C MET A 81 -8.73 11.05 0.51
N LEU A 82 -8.34 12.33 0.46
CA LEU A 82 -7.26 12.82 -0.41
C LEU A 82 -5.89 12.63 0.22
N TYR A 83 -4.93 12.16 -0.59
CA TYR A 83 -3.52 12.32 -0.25
C TYR A 83 -3.16 13.81 -0.30
N LYS A 84 -2.18 14.25 0.52
CA LYS A 84 -1.76 15.66 0.61
C LYS A 84 -1.38 16.28 -0.74
N SER A 85 -0.87 15.46 -1.63
CA SER A 85 -0.37 15.77 -2.97
C SER A 85 -1.44 15.69 -4.06
N GLU A 86 -2.65 15.23 -3.76
CA GLU A 86 -3.73 15.15 -4.75
C GLU A 86 -4.36 16.51 -5.01
N ASN A 87 -4.75 16.74 -6.26
CA ASN A 87 -5.50 17.91 -6.66
C ASN A 87 -6.99 17.70 -6.28
N PRO A 88 -7.57 18.51 -5.36
CA PRO A 88 -8.97 18.37 -4.95
C PRO A 88 -9.99 18.73 -6.05
N PHE A 89 -9.55 19.22 -7.20
CA PHE A 89 -10.38 19.61 -8.34
C PHE A 89 -10.24 18.68 -9.57
N ALA A 90 -9.49 17.57 -9.44
CA ALA A 90 -9.26 16.60 -10.52
C ALA A 90 -10.27 15.45 -10.54
#